data_AF-A0AAD9XZS7-F1
#
_entry.id   AF-A0AAD9XZS7-F1
#
_cell.length_a   1.000
_cell.length_b   1.000
_cell.length_c   1.000
_cell.angle_alpha   90.00
_cell.angle_beta   90.00
_cell.angle_gamma   90.00
#
_symmetry.space_group_name_H-M   'P 1'
#
loop_
_entity.id
_entity.type
_entity.pdbx_description
1 polymer ?
#
loop_
_entity_poly.entity_id
_entity_poly.type
_entity_poly.pdbx_seq_one_letter_code
_entity_poly.pdbx_strand_id
1 'polypeptide(L)'
;MQLPTLAAAGSLMLVALSKSVLACDGYLFCHCYNDDGKPNDAATQTVCNRYDTKLAKMIDANAWSDGAKECQYIGPEGARIGKFWHPYGYENCDWRVMCQAAGATGKDSSCRDTPPVGGKSYSAGVAYVKHN
;
A
#
# COMPACT_ATOMS: atom_id res chain seq x y z
N MET A 1 38.43 25.58 24.00
CA MET A 1 37.02 25.13 24.09
C MET A 1 36.24 25.92 23.05
N GLN A 2 35.87 25.29 21.93
CA GLN A 2 35.05 25.89 20.88
C GLN A 2 33.66 25.27 20.95
N LEU A 3 32.66 26.11 21.23
CA LEU A 3 31.25 25.73 21.21
C LEU A 3 30.82 25.47 19.76
N PRO A 4 30.22 24.31 19.44
CA PRO A 4 29.59 24.12 18.15
C PRO A 4 28.29 24.93 18.09
N THR A 5 28.20 25.77 17.07
CA THR A 5 27.05 26.62 16.72
C THR A 5 25.79 25.81 16.45
N LEU A 6 24.75 26.05 17.26
CA LEU A 6 23.39 25.49 17.22
C LEU A 6 22.54 25.97 16.01
N ALA A 7 23.14 26.25 14.86
CA ALA A 7 22.41 26.78 13.70
C ALA A 7 22.13 25.74 12.60
N ALA A 8 22.79 24.57 12.64
CA ALA A 8 22.70 23.57 11.56
C ALA A 8 21.67 22.44 11.82
N ALA A 9 21.01 22.42 12.98
CA ALA A 9 20.15 21.30 13.38
C ALA A 9 18.67 21.44 12.94
N GLY A 10 18.23 22.64 12.53
CA GLY A 10 16.82 22.89 12.21
C GLY A 10 16.37 22.33 10.86
N SER A 11 17.25 22.32 9.86
CA SER A 11 16.87 22.06 8.46
C SER A 11 16.79 20.57 8.09
N LEU A 12 17.39 19.67 8.89
CA LEU A 12 17.34 18.22 8.62
C LEU A 12 16.05 17.54 9.11
N MET A 13 15.31 18.15 10.05
CA MET A 13 14.07 17.56 10.57
C MET A 13 12.91 17.63 9.57
N LEU A 14 12.83 18.65 8.72
CA LEU A 14 11.72 18.79 7.77
C LEU A 14 11.77 17.81 6.58
N VAL A 15 12.95 17.24 6.27
CA VAL A 15 13.10 16.27 5.17
C VAL A 15 12.77 14.83 5.62
N ALA A 16 12.75 14.57 6.92
CA ALA A 16 12.40 13.24 7.46
C ALA A 16 10.89 12.99 7.50
N LEU A 17 10.06 14.04 7.56
CA LEU A 17 8.60 13.92 7.60
C LEU A 17 7.93 13.87 6.21
N SER A 18 8.65 14.06 5.11
CA SER A 18 8.08 14.13 3.76
C SER A 18 7.93 12.78 3.05
N LYS A 19 8.42 11.67 3.64
CA LYS A 19 8.33 10.33 3.02
C LYS A 19 7.01 9.60 3.23
N SER A 20 6.10 10.12 4.05
CA SER A 20 4.86 9.43 4.44
C SER A 20 3.63 9.81 3.60
N VAL A 21 3.69 10.87 2.78
CA VAL A 21 2.50 11.38 2.06
C VAL A 21 2.27 10.73 0.69
N LEU A 22 3.33 10.24 0.02
CA LEU A 22 3.22 9.48 -1.24
C LEU A 22 2.76 8.03 -1.04
N ALA A 23 2.52 7.61 0.20
CA ALA A 23 2.23 6.23 0.57
C ALA A 23 0.77 6.00 0.99
N CYS A 24 -0.14 6.97 0.91
CA CYS A 24 -1.56 6.77 1.22
C CYS A 24 -2.46 6.83 -0.02
N ASP A 25 -1.96 6.39 -1.18
CA ASP A 25 -2.77 6.31 -2.39
C ASP A 25 -3.51 4.96 -2.49
N GLY A 26 -4.38 4.84 -3.49
CA GLY A 26 -5.03 3.59 -3.86
C GLY A 26 -4.13 2.72 -4.74
N TYR A 27 -4.15 1.40 -4.51
CA TYR A 27 -3.36 0.44 -5.29
C TYR A 27 -4.10 -0.87 -5.59
N LEU A 28 -3.72 -1.54 -6.68
CA LEU A 28 -4.35 -2.81 -7.08
C LEU A 28 -3.75 -4.05 -6.41
N PHE A 29 -2.48 -3.98 -6.00
CA PHE A 29 -1.76 -5.11 -5.40
C PHE A 29 -1.12 -4.64 -4.11
N CYS A 30 -1.30 -5.36 -3.01
CA CYS A 30 -0.68 -5.03 -1.73
C CYS A 30 -0.21 -6.26 -0.96
N HIS A 31 0.89 -6.11 -0.22
CA HIS A 31 1.37 -7.10 0.75
C HIS A 31 2.00 -6.46 1.99
N CYS A 32 2.09 -7.25 3.05
CA CYS A 32 2.68 -6.88 4.33
C CYS A 32 4.15 -7.33 4.42
N TYR A 33 4.96 -6.62 5.21
CA TYR A 33 6.33 -7.03 5.54
C TYR A 33 6.53 -7.33 7.02
N ASN A 34 7.59 -8.08 7.31
CA ASN A 34 8.21 -8.14 8.63
C ASN A 34 9.31 -7.08 8.78
N ASP A 35 9.74 -6.84 10.01
CA ASP A 35 10.83 -5.90 10.33
C ASP A 35 12.18 -6.28 9.70
N ASP A 36 12.37 -7.54 9.31
CA ASP A 36 13.55 -8.00 8.57
C ASP A 36 13.46 -7.73 7.06
N GLY A 37 12.42 -7.02 6.61
CA GLY A 37 12.17 -6.66 5.22
C GLY A 37 11.62 -7.81 4.38
N LYS A 38 11.33 -8.98 4.96
CA LYS A 38 10.76 -10.10 4.21
C LYS A 38 9.24 -10.00 4.12
N PRO A 39 8.63 -10.45 3.01
CA PRO A 39 7.19 -10.53 2.89
C PRO A 39 6.56 -11.39 4.00
N ASN A 40 5.42 -10.95 4.52
CA ASN A 40 4.60 -11.70 5.47
C ASN A 40 3.31 -12.15 4.80
N ASP A 41 3.37 -13.33 4.17
CA ASP A 41 2.24 -13.92 3.45
C ASP A 41 1.04 -14.21 4.37
N ALA A 42 1.28 -14.60 5.62
CA ALA A 42 0.21 -14.91 6.57
C ALA A 42 -0.59 -13.66 6.97
N ALA A 43 0.11 -12.56 7.27
CA ALA A 43 -0.52 -11.27 7.53
C ALA A 43 -1.22 -10.76 6.26
N THR A 44 -0.57 -10.86 5.10
CA THR A 44 -1.16 -10.43 3.82
C THR A 44 -2.44 -11.19 3.50
N GLN A 45 -2.46 -12.52 3.65
CA GLN A 45 -3.65 -13.34 3.47
C GLN A 45 -4.77 -12.95 4.45
N THR A 46 -4.42 -12.68 5.70
CA THR A 46 -5.37 -12.24 6.74
C THR A 46 -6.03 -10.91 6.36
N VAL A 47 -5.24 -9.93 5.90
CA VAL A 47 -5.76 -8.64 5.41
C VAL A 47 -6.61 -8.85 4.16
N CYS A 48 -6.15 -9.65 3.20
CA CYS A 48 -6.86 -9.95 1.96
C CYS A 48 -8.26 -10.56 2.23
N ASN A 49 -8.38 -11.40 3.26
CA ASN A 49 -9.64 -12.03 3.67
C ASN A 49 -10.63 -11.07 4.35
N ARG A 50 -10.24 -9.83 4.68
CA ARG A 50 -11.18 -8.81 5.20
C ARG A 50 -12.08 -8.24 4.12
N TYR A 51 -11.66 -8.34 2.87
CA TYR A 51 -12.41 -7.89 1.71
C TYR A 51 -13.34 -9.00 1.20
N ASP A 52 -14.41 -8.62 0.50
CA ASP A 52 -15.28 -9.58 -0.19
C ASP A 52 -14.46 -10.39 -1.21
N THR A 53 -14.68 -11.71 -1.26
CA THR A 53 -13.94 -12.63 -2.14
C THR A 53 -14.17 -12.37 -3.63
N LYS A 54 -15.18 -11.57 -3.99
CA LYS A 54 -15.41 -11.09 -5.36
C LYS A 54 -14.57 -9.86 -5.71
N LEU A 55 -13.95 -9.23 -4.72
CA LEU A 55 -13.16 -8.00 -4.88
C LEU A 55 -11.67 -8.22 -4.63
N ALA A 56 -11.32 -9.21 -3.81
CA ALA A 56 -9.94 -9.48 -3.43
C ALA A 56 -9.56 -10.94 -3.65
N LYS A 57 -8.32 -11.16 -4.11
CA LYS A 57 -7.75 -12.49 -4.30
C LYS A 57 -6.27 -12.49 -3.95
N MET A 58 -5.86 -13.43 -3.11
CA MET A 58 -4.44 -13.70 -2.89
C MET A 58 -3.84 -14.35 -4.14
N ILE A 59 -2.72 -13.81 -4.63
CA ILE A 59 -1.99 -14.35 -5.78
C ILE A 59 -0.55 -14.69 -5.39
N ASP A 60 0.03 -15.66 -6.07
CA ASP A 60 1.44 -15.99 -5.91
C ASP A 60 2.33 -14.86 -6.43
N ALA A 61 3.58 -14.85 -5.96
CA ALA A 61 4.62 -13.97 -6.46
C ALA A 61 4.74 -14.06 -7.97
N ASN A 62 4.89 -12.90 -8.60
CA ASN A 62 5.00 -12.75 -10.04
C ASN A 62 6.21 -11.87 -10.39
N ALA A 63 6.51 -11.72 -11.68
CA ALA A 63 7.68 -10.99 -12.17
C ALA A 63 7.75 -9.51 -11.74
N TRP A 64 6.66 -8.96 -11.18
CA TRP A 64 6.54 -7.58 -10.74
C TRP A 64 6.37 -7.44 -9.23
N SER A 65 6.16 -8.55 -8.52
CA SER A 65 6.33 -8.58 -7.07
C SER A 65 7.83 -8.61 -6.74
N ASP A 66 8.17 -8.17 -5.55
CA ASP A 66 9.50 -8.32 -4.93
C ASP A 66 9.74 -9.75 -4.39
N GLY A 67 9.04 -10.75 -4.95
CA GLY A 67 9.03 -12.13 -4.48
C GLY A 67 7.94 -12.42 -3.44
N ALA A 68 7.12 -11.43 -3.07
CA ALA A 68 5.99 -11.60 -2.17
C ALA A 68 4.76 -12.20 -2.86
N LYS A 69 3.96 -12.95 -2.11
CA LYS A 69 2.55 -13.13 -2.47
C LYS A 69 1.80 -11.84 -2.15
N GLU A 70 0.84 -11.48 -2.99
CA GLU A 70 0.12 -10.22 -2.88
C GLU A 70 -1.39 -10.45 -2.86
N CYS A 71 -2.12 -9.54 -2.24
CA CYS A 71 -3.56 -9.44 -2.45
C CYS A 71 -3.84 -8.56 -3.67
N GLN A 72 -4.42 -9.16 -4.69
CA GLN A 72 -4.86 -8.47 -5.90
C GLN A 72 -6.31 -8.01 -5.75
N TYR A 73 -6.59 -6.77 -6.16
CA TYR A 73 -7.94 -6.30 -6.44
C TYR A 73 -8.43 -6.87 -7.77
N ILE A 74 -9.55 -7.58 -7.74
CA ILE A 74 -10.18 -8.24 -8.89
C ILE A 74 -11.61 -7.73 -9.17
N GLY A 75 -12.00 -6.64 -8.51
CA GLY A 75 -13.32 -6.03 -8.67
C GLY A 75 -13.44 -5.12 -9.90
N PRO A 76 -14.54 -4.37 -10.00
CA PRO A 76 -14.75 -3.40 -11.08
C PRO A 76 -13.65 -2.33 -11.14
N GLU A 77 -13.29 -1.85 -12.33
CA GLU A 77 -12.21 -0.86 -12.50
C GLU A 77 -12.40 0.45 -11.72
N GLY A 78 -13.65 0.83 -11.44
CA GLY A 78 -13.99 2.08 -10.79
C GLY A 78 -15.49 2.31 -10.71
N ALA A 79 -15.86 3.49 -10.22
CA ALA A 79 -17.24 3.97 -10.22
C ALA A 79 -17.32 5.47 -10.52
N ARG A 80 -18.49 5.92 -10.99
CA ARG A 80 -18.79 7.34 -11.02
C ARG A 80 -19.22 7.81 -9.64
N ILE A 81 -18.52 8.79 -9.10
CA ILE A 81 -18.88 9.49 -7.85
C ILE A 81 -19.15 10.95 -8.24
N GLY A 82 -20.41 11.36 -8.17
CA GLY A 82 -20.84 12.63 -8.72
C GLY A 82 -20.62 12.70 -10.25
N LYS A 83 -19.89 13.72 -10.71
CA LYS A 83 -19.64 13.95 -12.15
C LYS A 83 -18.35 13.28 -12.67
N PHE A 84 -17.55 12.69 -11.79
CA PHE A 84 -16.20 12.20 -12.13
C PHE A 84 -16.12 10.68 -12.03
N TRP A 85 -15.18 10.11 -12.79
CA TRP A 85 -14.84 8.69 -12.72
C TRP A 85 -13.71 8.50 -11.70
N HIS A 86 -13.89 7.53 -10.79
CA HIS A 86 -12.92 7.22 -9.75
C HIS A 86 -12.54 5.74 -9.86
N PRO A 87 -11.26 5.41 -10.13
CA PRO A 87 -10.79 4.04 -10.10
C PRO A 87 -10.84 3.49 -8.65
N TYR A 88 -11.05 2.17 -8.51
CA TYR A 88 -11.00 1.50 -7.21
C TYR A 88 -9.60 0.98 -6.90
N GLY A 89 -9.23 1.00 -5.61
CA GLY A 89 -7.99 0.41 -5.11
C GLY A 89 -7.97 0.25 -3.59
N TYR A 90 -6.96 -0.46 -3.10
CA TYR A 90 -6.63 -0.53 -1.68
C TYR A 90 -5.90 0.72 -1.24
N GLU A 91 -6.39 1.38 -0.19
CA GLU A 91 -5.66 2.48 0.43
C GLU A 91 -4.42 1.93 1.15
N ASN A 92 -3.21 2.29 0.72
CA ASN A 92 -1.99 1.73 1.32
C ASN A 92 -1.80 2.10 2.79
N CYS A 93 -2.29 3.26 3.23
CA CYS A 93 -2.18 3.65 4.64
C CYS A 93 -3.11 2.86 5.55
N ASP A 94 -4.34 2.57 5.11
CA ASP A 94 -5.23 1.68 5.84
C ASP A 94 -4.73 0.22 5.77
N TRP A 95 -4.19 -0.18 4.61
CA TRP A 95 -3.55 -1.49 4.45
C TRP A 95 -2.41 -1.70 5.46
N ARG A 96 -1.55 -0.70 5.66
CA ARG A 96 -0.47 -0.72 6.66
C ARG A 96 -1.01 -0.96 8.07
N VAL A 97 -2.08 -0.28 8.45
CA VAL A 97 -2.74 -0.47 9.76
C VAL A 97 -3.25 -1.90 9.89
N MET A 98 -3.90 -2.42 8.85
CA MET A 98 -4.39 -3.79 8.82
C MET A 98 -3.26 -4.83 8.88
N CYS A 99 -2.12 -4.58 8.24
CA CYS A 99 -0.94 -5.44 8.32
C CYS A 99 -0.45 -5.57 9.77
N GLN A 100 -0.32 -4.45 10.48
CA GLN A 100 0.08 -4.45 11.89
C GLN A 100 -0.94 -5.19 12.76
N ALA A 101 -2.23 -4.94 12.55
CA ALA A 101 -3.30 -5.64 13.25
C ALA A 101 -3.34 -7.15 12.95
N ALA A 102 -2.84 -7.57 11.79
CA ALA A 102 -2.70 -8.96 11.38
C ALA A 102 -1.39 -9.63 11.87
N GLY A 103 -0.55 -8.91 12.62
CA GLY A 103 0.69 -9.43 13.21
C GLY A 103 1.93 -9.30 12.32
N ALA A 104 1.88 -8.50 11.25
CA ALA A 104 3.08 -8.11 10.53
C ALA A 104 3.97 -7.26 11.44
N THR A 105 5.25 -7.61 11.57
CA THR A 105 6.18 -6.84 12.42
C THR A 105 6.68 -5.59 11.72
N GLY A 106 6.71 -5.59 10.38
CA GLY A 106 7.17 -4.48 9.58
C GLY A 106 6.26 -3.26 9.69
N LYS A 107 6.88 -2.08 9.70
CA LYS A 107 6.17 -0.80 9.85
C LYS A 107 5.44 -0.33 8.58
N ASP A 108 5.74 -0.92 7.43
CA ASP A 108 5.18 -0.51 6.14
C ASP A 108 4.58 -1.69 5.37
N SER A 109 3.72 -1.36 4.41
CA SER A 109 3.22 -2.26 3.38
C SER A 109 3.81 -1.87 2.03
N SER A 110 3.88 -2.83 1.11
CA SER A 110 4.18 -2.53 -0.30
C SER A 110 2.90 -2.66 -1.09
N CYS A 111 2.57 -1.59 -1.81
CA CYS A 111 1.40 -1.53 -2.67
C CYS A 111 1.78 -0.99 -4.05
N ARG A 112 1.17 -1.51 -5.11
CA ARG A 112 1.48 -1.16 -6.51
C ARG A 112 0.28 -1.33 -7.45
N ASP A 113 0.36 -0.69 -8.62
CA ASP A 113 -0.69 -0.68 -9.65
C ASP A 113 -0.43 -1.55 -10.90
N THR A 114 0.81 -1.94 -11.19
CA THR A 114 1.18 -2.53 -12.51
C THR A 114 1.61 -4.00 -12.42
N PRO A 115 1.21 -4.85 -13.39
CA PRO A 115 2.09 -5.35 -14.46
C PRO A 115 2.15 -4.31 -15.60
N PRO A 116 3.31 -4.00 -16.21
CA PRO A 116 3.37 -2.98 -17.24
C PRO A 116 2.65 -3.53 -18.49
N VAL A 117 1.69 -2.74 -18.97
CA VAL A 117 0.82 -2.88 -20.16
C VAL A 117 -0.34 -3.90 -20.13
N GLY A 118 -1.54 -3.37 -19.97
CA GLY A 118 -2.82 -4.02 -20.30
C GLY A 118 -4.00 -3.23 -19.74
N GLY A 119 -4.54 -2.29 -20.52
CA GLY A 119 -5.47 -1.26 -20.02
C GLY A 119 -4.70 -0.17 -19.25
N LYS A 120 -5.18 1.07 -19.27
CA LYS A 120 -4.48 2.20 -18.64
C LYS A 120 -4.20 1.88 -17.17
N SER A 121 -2.94 2.01 -16.75
CA SER A 121 -2.59 2.12 -15.33
C SER A 121 -3.18 3.46 -14.86
N TYR A 122 -4.45 3.42 -14.50
CA TYR A 122 -5.02 4.45 -13.68
C TYR A 122 -4.43 4.17 -12.30
N SER A 123 -3.61 5.08 -11.78
CA SER A 123 -3.30 5.15 -10.34
C SER A 123 -4.59 4.77 -9.60
N ALA A 124 -4.62 3.65 -8.90
CA ALA A 124 -5.88 3.15 -8.39
C ALA A 124 -6.44 4.22 -7.43
N GLY A 125 -7.68 4.63 -7.69
CA GLY A 125 -8.12 5.99 -7.39
C GLY A 125 -8.51 6.23 -5.94
N VAL A 126 -8.89 7.48 -5.67
CA VAL A 126 -9.44 7.99 -4.40
C VAL A 126 -10.73 7.30 -3.91
N ALA A 127 -11.24 6.31 -4.65
CA ALA A 127 -12.35 5.48 -4.21
C ALA A 127 -11.79 4.17 -3.65
N TYR A 128 -11.71 4.07 -2.34
CA TYR A 128 -11.13 2.90 -1.69
C TYR A 128 -12.12 1.74 -1.56
N VAL A 129 -11.61 0.53 -1.76
CA VAL A 129 -12.39 -0.71 -1.56
C VAL A 129 -12.70 -0.84 -0.08
N LYS A 130 -13.97 -1.11 0.25
CA LYS A 130 -14.38 -1.32 1.64
C LYS A 130 -13.97 -2.71 2.13
N HIS A 131 -13.45 -2.79 3.35
CA HIS A 131 -13.21 -4.02 4.09
C HIS A 131 -14.10 -4.09 5.35
N ASN A 132 -14.18 -5.28 5.97
CA ASN A 132 -14.99 -5.57 7.16
C ASN A 132 -14.20 -5.43 8.47
#